data_AF-A0A816TH39-F1
#
_entry.id   AF-A0A816TH39-F1
#
_cell.length_a   1.000
_cell.length_b   1.000
_cell.length_c   1.000
_cell.angle_alpha   90.00
_cell.angle_beta   90.00
_cell.angle_gamma   90.00
#
_symmetry.space_group_name_H-M   'P 1'
#
loop_
_entity.id
_entity.type
_entity.pdbx_description
1 polymer ?
#
loop_
_entity_poly.entity_id
_entity_poly.type
_entity_poly.pdbx_seq_one_letter_code
_entity_poly.pdbx_strand_id
1 'polypeptide(L)'
;MNYLIIFLFCIITPLSVGKSIEAPVCGPVCAIYCQFGNVMDENGCPTCVCKRTPCEDNQPPLAGYNCGRSPNRQPCPSTHYCNIAPNDAYAVCCPRR
;
A
#
# COMPACT_ATOMS: atom_id res chain seq x y z
N MET A 1 -17.08 34.48 -32.37
CA MET A 1 -16.24 33.52 -33.11
C MET A 1 -15.39 32.61 -32.20
N ASN A 2 -15.62 32.58 -30.87
CA ASN A 2 -14.82 31.77 -29.92
C ASN A 2 -15.59 30.61 -29.24
N TYR A 3 -16.91 30.51 -29.40
CA TYR A 3 -17.71 29.43 -28.80
C TYR A 3 -17.71 28.14 -29.64
N LEU A 4 -17.54 28.26 -30.97
CA LEU A 4 -17.55 27.10 -31.88
C LEU A 4 -16.30 26.20 -31.71
N ILE A 5 -15.17 26.79 -31.27
CA ILE A 5 -13.90 26.07 -31.04
C ILE A 5 -13.96 25.22 -29.76
N ILE A 6 -14.68 25.68 -28.73
CA ILE A 6 -14.83 24.97 -27.45
C ILE A 6 -15.62 23.67 -27.64
N PHE A 7 -16.66 23.69 -28.48
CA PHE A 7 -17.46 22.49 -28.79
C PHE A 7 -16.65 21.42 -29.53
N LEU A 8 -15.72 21.81 -30.41
CA LEU A 8 -14.87 20.87 -31.15
C LEU A 8 -13.88 20.11 -30.24
N PHE A 9 -13.37 20.72 -29.17
CA PHE A 9 -12.43 20.03 -28.26
C PHE A 9 -13.09 18.94 -27.39
N CYS A 10 -14.36 19.08 -27.03
CA CYS A 10 -15.09 18.06 -26.26
C CYS A 10 -15.46 16.81 -27.08
N ILE A 11 -15.55 16.92 -28.40
CA ILE A 11 -15.90 15.80 -29.30
C ILE A 11 -14.70 15.09 -29.92
N ILE A 12 -13.49 15.68 -29.85
CA ILE A 12 -12.27 15.07 -30.39
C ILE A 12 -11.36 14.51 -29.28
N THR A 13 -11.58 14.89 -28.01
CA THR A 13 -10.92 14.19 -26.90
C THR A 13 -11.60 12.85 -26.71
N PRO A 14 -10.93 11.71 -26.98
CA PRO A 14 -11.43 10.45 -26.47
C PRO A 14 -11.47 10.63 -24.96
N LEU A 15 -12.68 10.70 -24.40
CA LEU A 15 -12.91 10.55 -22.96
C LEU A 15 -12.16 9.30 -22.57
N SER A 16 -10.99 9.49 -21.97
CA SER A 16 -10.06 8.43 -21.62
C SER A 16 -10.86 7.39 -20.86
N VAL A 17 -11.06 6.24 -21.51
CA VAL A 17 -11.74 5.06 -21.00
C VAL A 17 -11.30 4.91 -19.56
N GLY A 18 -12.22 5.12 -18.62
CA GLY A 18 -11.99 4.79 -17.23
C GLY A 18 -11.67 3.31 -17.19
N LYS A 19 -10.38 2.97 -17.11
CA LYS A 19 -9.93 1.60 -16.93
C LYS A 19 -10.49 1.17 -15.59
N SER A 20 -11.57 0.41 -15.61
CA SER A 20 -12.13 -0.22 -14.42
C SER A 20 -10.99 -0.98 -13.76
N ILE A 21 -10.65 -0.56 -12.53
CA ILE A 21 -9.67 -1.24 -11.69
C ILE A 21 -10.33 -2.53 -11.22
N GLU A 22 -10.44 -3.51 -12.11
CA GLU A 22 -10.86 -4.84 -11.75
C GLU A 22 -9.69 -5.50 -11.03
N ALA A 23 -9.90 -5.87 -9.76
CA ALA A 23 -8.87 -6.53 -8.98
C ALA A 23 -8.44 -7.83 -9.68
N PRO A 24 -7.14 -8.19 -9.66
CA PRO A 24 -6.67 -9.41 -10.30
C PRO A 24 -7.38 -10.63 -9.71
N VAL A 25 -7.81 -11.55 -10.58
CA VAL A 25 -8.37 -12.83 -10.16
C VAL A 25 -7.23 -13.72 -9.70
N CYS A 26 -7.17 -14.00 -8.40
CA CYS A 26 -6.13 -14.82 -7.79
C CYS A 26 -6.63 -16.24 -7.48
N GLY A 27 -5.73 -17.21 -7.54
CA GLY A 27 -6.00 -18.60 -7.13
C GLY A 27 -6.00 -18.80 -5.61
N PRO A 28 -6.26 -20.03 -5.13
CA PRO A 28 -6.19 -20.34 -3.70
C PRO A 28 -4.76 -20.17 -3.16
N VAL A 29 -4.65 -19.69 -1.92
CA VAL A 29 -3.38 -19.55 -1.18
C VAL A 29 -3.39 -20.47 0.02
N CYS A 30 -2.21 -20.89 0.48
CA CYS A 30 -2.05 -21.70 1.69
C CYS A 30 -2.73 -21.08 2.92
N ALA A 31 -3.27 -21.93 3.81
CA ALA A 31 -3.87 -21.52 5.07
C ALA A 31 -2.79 -21.25 6.15
N ILE A 32 -1.92 -20.28 5.91
CA ILE A 32 -0.85 -19.87 6.84
C ILE A 32 -1.13 -18.47 7.40
N TYR A 33 -0.75 -18.24 8.66
CA TYR A 33 -0.80 -16.92 9.26
C TYR A 33 0.52 -16.17 9.02
N CYS A 34 0.45 -15.06 8.29
CA CYS A 34 1.57 -14.15 8.08
C CYS A 34 1.33 -12.83 8.81
N GLN A 35 2.12 -12.55 9.84
CA GLN A 35 1.99 -11.35 10.67
C GLN A 35 2.02 -10.04 9.86
N PHE A 36 2.84 -9.98 8.80
CA PHE A 36 2.99 -8.81 7.93
C PHE A 36 2.36 -8.99 6.54
N GLY A 37 1.52 -10.03 6.39
CA GLY A 37 0.89 -10.40 5.13
C GLY A 37 1.77 -11.26 4.22
N ASN A 38 1.17 -11.69 3.10
CA ASN A 38 1.85 -12.48 2.07
C ASN A 38 2.67 -11.59 1.14
N VAL A 39 3.73 -12.17 0.55
CA VAL A 39 4.43 -11.59 -0.60
C VAL A 39 3.49 -11.64 -1.79
N MET A 40 3.43 -10.55 -2.55
CA MET A 40 2.61 -10.46 -3.76
C MET A 40 3.48 -10.82 -4.98
N ASP A 41 2.91 -11.52 -5.95
CA ASP A 41 3.55 -11.74 -7.25
C ASP A 41 3.42 -10.51 -8.16
N GLU A 42 3.96 -10.61 -9.38
CA GLU A 42 3.95 -9.54 -10.39
C GLU A 42 2.54 -9.13 -10.84
N ASN A 43 1.56 -10.03 -10.68
CA ASN A 43 0.16 -9.77 -11.03
C ASN A 43 -0.61 -9.15 -9.85
N GLY A 44 0.03 -8.97 -8.70
CA GLY A 44 -0.62 -8.48 -7.50
C GLY A 44 -1.41 -9.56 -6.76
N CYS A 45 -1.10 -10.84 -6.95
CA CYS A 45 -1.72 -11.94 -6.24
C CYS A 45 -0.88 -12.40 -5.03
N PRO A 46 -1.52 -12.75 -3.90
CA PRO A 46 -0.81 -13.22 -2.72
C PRO A 46 -0.21 -14.60 -2.97
N THR A 47 1.03 -14.78 -2.56
CA THR A 47 1.75 -16.06 -2.61
C THR A 47 1.68 -16.79 -1.27
N CYS A 48 2.13 -18.04 -1.22
CA CYS A 48 2.28 -18.82 0.01
C CYS A 48 3.55 -18.46 0.81
N VAL A 49 4.06 -17.24 0.66
CA VAL A 49 5.30 -16.77 1.30
C VAL A 49 4.99 -15.57 2.17
N CYS A 50 5.35 -15.63 3.46
CA CYS A 50 5.17 -14.49 4.36
C CYS A 50 6.20 -13.39 4.11
N LYS A 51 5.76 -12.13 4.18
CA LYS A 51 6.67 -10.99 4.28
C LYS A 51 7.45 -11.08 5.59
N ARG A 52 8.76 -10.84 5.51
CA ARG A 52 9.66 -10.87 6.68
C ARG A 52 9.52 -9.62 7.55
N THR A 53 9.10 -8.51 6.96
CA THR A 53 8.98 -7.20 7.58
C THR A 53 7.78 -6.47 6.97
N PRO A 54 7.11 -5.59 7.72
CA PRO A 54 6.08 -4.72 7.17
C PRO A 54 6.66 -3.51 6.42
N CYS A 55 7.97 -3.28 6.51
CA CYS A 55 8.64 -2.19 5.81
C CYS A 55 9.00 -2.59 4.38
N GLU A 56 9.13 -1.58 3.53
CA GLU A 56 9.49 -1.81 2.14
C GLU A 56 10.98 -2.24 1.99
N ASP A 57 11.38 -2.75 0.82
CA ASP A 57 12.75 -3.22 0.50
C ASP A 57 13.29 -4.29 1.47
N ASN A 58 12.39 -5.01 2.13
CA ASN A 58 12.74 -5.95 3.18
C ASN A 58 13.58 -5.33 4.32
N GLN A 59 13.48 -4.01 4.53
CA GLN A 59 14.20 -3.34 5.61
C GLN A 59 13.61 -3.72 6.99
N PRO A 60 14.45 -3.93 8.02
CA PRO A 60 13.94 -4.22 9.35
C PRO A 60 13.30 -2.99 9.99
N PRO A 61 12.24 -3.14 10.80
CA PRO A 61 11.71 -2.05 11.60
C PRO A 61 12.65 -1.69 12.74
N LEU A 62 12.58 -0.44 13.19
CA LEU A 62 13.37 0.04 14.33
C LEU A 62 12.81 -0.54 15.64
N ALA A 63 13.67 -1.18 16.42
CA ALA A 63 13.33 -1.74 17.74
C ALA A 63 13.24 -0.65 18.82
N GLY A 64 12.44 -0.90 19.87
CA GLY A 64 12.34 -0.02 21.04
C GLY A 64 11.45 1.23 20.84
N TYR A 65 10.75 1.33 19.72
CA TYR A 65 9.76 2.37 19.46
C TYR A 65 8.36 1.77 19.36
N ASN A 66 7.46 2.26 20.20
CA ASN A 66 6.04 1.91 20.20
C ASN A 66 5.24 3.07 19.59
N CYS A 67 5.36 3.23 18.27
CA CYS A 67 4.54 4.19 17.55
C CYS A 67 3.08 3.69 17.44
N GLY A 68 2.18 4.50 16.89
CA GLY A 68 0.79 4.09 16.64
C GLY A 68 -0.25 4.80 17.50
N ARG A 69 -1.34 4.10 17.84
CA ARG A 69 -2.54 4.70 18.45
C ARG A 69 -2.56 4.65 19.99
N SER A 70 -1.56 4.03 20.64
CA SER A 70 -1.48 3.90 22.09
C SER A 70 -1.41 5.28 22.79
N PRO A 71 -2.01 5.44 23.99
CA PRO A 71 -1.86 6.67 24.78
C PRO A 71 -0.41 6.93 25.20
N ASN A 72 0.41 5.89 25.35
CA ASN A 72 1.84 5.98 25.67
C ASN A 72 2.73 5.87 24.41
N ARG A 73 2.23 6.33 23.25
CA ARG A 73 2.98 6.21 21.99
C ARG A 73 4.27 7.02 22.02
N GLN A 74 5.36 6.38 21.61
CA GLN A 74 6.62 7.07 21.32
C GLN A 74 6.67 7.40 19.82
N PRO A 75 6.88 8.66 19.42
CA PRO A 75 7.04 9.00 18.02
C PRO A 75 8.31 8.36 17.45
N CYS A 76 8.23 7.92 16.19
CA CYS A 76 9.42 7.48 15.46
C CYS A 76 10.43 8.63 15.29
N PRO A 77 11.74 8.34 15.16
CA PRO A 77 12.73 9.35 14.78
C PRO A 77 12.41 9.99 13.43
N SER A 78 13.00 11.15 13.15
CA SER A 78 12.77 11.91 11.90
C SER A 78 13.09 11.12 10.62
N THR A 79 13.99 10.14 10.71
CA THR A 79 14.39 9.24 9.59
C THR A 79 13.40 8.11 9.33
N HIS A 80 12.38 7.95 10.18
CA HIS A 80 11.41 6.85 10.10
C HIS A 80 9.97 7.38 10.02
N TYR A 81 9.07 6.57 9.49
CA TYR A 81 7.64 6.80 9.54
C TYR A 81 6.96 5.66 10.31
N CYS A 82 5.82 5.94 10.95
CA CYS A 82 5.07 4.91 11.67
C CYS A 82 4.17 4.16 10.68
N ASN A 83 4.45 2.88 10.46
CA ASN A 83 3.62 1.99 9.67
C ASN A 83 2.66 1.24 10.61
N ILE A 84 1.36 1.47 10.45
CA ILE A 84 0.30 0.91 11.29
C ILE A 84 -0.60 0.04 10.41
N ALA A 85 -0.80 -1.22 10.81
CA ALA A 85 -1.74 -2.11 10.14
C ALA A 85 -3.21 -1.63 10.29
N PRO A 86 -4.11 -1.89 9.32
CA PRO A 86 -5.51 -1.45 9.38
C PRO A 86 -6.28 -1.87 10.64
N ASN A 87 -5.93 -3.02 11.21
CA ASN A 87 -6.50 -3.59 12.44
C ASN A 87 -5.54 -3.51 13.63
N ASP A 88 -4.57 -2.58 13.59
CA ASP A 88 -3.54 -2.40 14.61
C ASP A 88 -2.73 -3.69 14.93
N ALA A 89 -2.72 -4.68 14.03
CA ALA A 89 -1.96 -5.93 14.19
C ALA A 89 -0.45 -5.69 14.39
N TYR A 90 0.05 -4.56 13.88
CA TYR A 90 1.36 -4.03 14.21
C TYR A 90 1.36 -2.50 14.08
N ALA A 91 2.27 -1.87 14.82
CA ALA A 91 2.64 -0.48 14.64
C ALA A 91 4.16 -0.37 14.86
N VAL A 92 4.91 -0.17 13.77
CA VAL A 92 6.38 -0.17 13.81
C VAL A 92 6.95 1.01 13.05
N CYS A 93 8.15 1.42 13.42
CA CYS A 93 8.87 2.49 12.73
C CYS A 93 9.67 1.91 11.56
N CYS A 94 9.31 2.29 10.34
CA CYS A 94 9.99 1.88 9.11
C CYS A 94 10.87 3.03 8.57
N PRO A 95 12.02 2.74 7.94
CA PRO A 95 12.86 3.76 7.32
C PRO A 95 12.09 4.55 6.26
N ARG A 96 12.29 5.87 6.20
CA ARG A 96 11.81 6.68 5.07
C ARG A 96 12.75 6.48 3.88
N ARG A 97 12.17 6.26 2.70
CA ARG A 97 12.90 6.29 1.43
C ARG A 97 12.92 7.69 0.85
#